data_AF-A0A6N6P3Z5-F1
#
_entry.id   AF-A0A6N6P3Z5-F1
#
_cell.length_a   1.000
_cell.length_b   1.000
_cell.length_c   1.000
_cell.angle_alpha   90.00
_cell.angle_beta   90.00
_cell.angle_gamma   90.00
#
_symmetry.space_group_name_H-M   'P 1'
#
loop_
_entity.id
_entity.type
_entity.pdbx_description
1 polymer ?
#
loop_
_entity_poly.entity_id
_entity_poly.type
_entity_poly.pdbx_seq_one_letter_code
_entity_poly.pdbx_strand_id
1 'polypeptide(L)'
;SKPIWIEDLIALVERSASCELYSILKRTDEKAVTERAYDNPVFVEDLVRNVASRSNAHATITWYRVEAENYESIHNHNAYAVIEKPR
;
A
#
# COMPACT_ATOMS: atom_id res chain seq x y z
N SER A 1 -4.82 11.43 23.49
CA SER A 1 -4.73 10.62 22.27
C SER A 1 -3.67 9.54 22.48
N LYS A 2 -3.89 8.30 22.05
CA LYS A 2 -2.82 7.29 22.06
C LYS A 2 -1.89 7.57 20.87
N PRO A 3 -0.56 7.46 21.04
CA PRO A 3 0.36 7.57 19.91
C PRO A 3 0.10 6.45 18.90
N ILE A 4 0.35 6.74 17.62
CA ILE A 4 0.36 5.75 16.55
C ILE A 4 1.82 5.41 16.28
N TRP A 5 2.17 4.13 16.33
CA TRP A 5 3.53 3.68 16.00
C TRP A 5 3.73 3.74 14.49
N ILE A 6 4.96 4.04 14.06
CA ILE A 6 5.28 4.16 12.63
C ILE A 6 5.11 2.79 11.96
N GLU A 7 5.47 1.73 12.68
CA GLU A 7 5.36 0.33 12.28
C GLU A 7 3.89 -0.06 11.99
N ASP A 8 2.94 0.48 12.76
CA ASP A 8 1.50 0.24 12.52
C ASP A 8 1.05 0.86 11.19
N LEU A 9 1.58 2.03 10.85
CA LEU A 9 1.32 2.71 9.58
C LEU A 9 1.98 1.98 8.41
N ILE A 10 3.23 1.53 8.56
CA ILE A 10 3.92 0.71 7.55
C ILE A 10 3.11 -0.55 7.26
N ALA A 11 2.75 -1.30 8.31
CA ALA A 11 1.99 -2.53 8.15
C ALA A 11 0.58 -2.28 7.54
N LEU A 12 -0.04 -1.13 7.83
CA LEU A 12 -1.31 -0.73 7.20
C LEU A 12 -1.15 -0.56 5.68
N VAL A 13 -0.07 0.09 5.24
CA VAL A 13 0.24 0.32 3.82
C VAL A 13 0.64 -0.99 3.13
N GLU A 14 1.54 -1.77 3.72
CA GLU A 14 2.02 -3.05 3.17
C GLU A 14 0.86 -4.04 2.92
N ARG A 15 -0.09 -4.13 3.86
CA ARG A 15 -1.31 -4.96 3.70
C ARG A 15 -2.29 -4.46 2.64
N SER A 16 -2.04 -3.29 2.05
CA SER A 16 -2.87 -2.69 1.01
C SER A 16 -2.31 -2.87 -0.40
N ALA A 17 -1.04 -3.29 -0.51
CA ALA A 17 -0.35 -3.54 -1.76
C ALA A 17 -0.59 -4.97 -2.29
N SER A 18 -0.17 -5.23 -3.53
CA SER A 18 -0.24 -6.55 -4.14
C SER A 18 0.54 -7.59 -3.32
N CYS A 19 1.77 -7.23 -2.91
CA CYS A 19 2.64 -7.99 -2.01
C CYS A 19 3.63 -7.02 -1.32
N GLU A 20 4.14 -7.40 -0.15
CA GLU A 20 5.19 -6.64 0.55
C GLU A 20 6.56 -6.78 -0.13
N LEU A 21 7.45 -5.83 0.17
CA LEU A 21 8.83 -5.84 -0.31
C LEU A 21 9.77 -6.46 0.73
N TYR A 22 10.70 -7.29 0.26
CA TYR A 22 11.74 -7.90 1.07
C TYR A 22 13.10 -7.69 0.42
N SER A 23 14.13 -7.41 1.22
CA SER A 23 15.48 -7.10 0.70
C SER A 23 16.23 -8.32 0.20
N ILE A 24 15.96 -9.50 0.77
CA ILE A 24 16.61 -10.76 0.43
C ILE A 24 15.56 -11.87 0.43
N LEU A 25 15.48 -12.59 -0.69
CA LEU A 25 14.55 -13.70 -0.88
C LEU A 25 15.33 -14.98 -1.21
N LYS A 26 14.96 -16.11 -0.61
CA LYS A 26 15.35 -17.43 -1.11
C LYS A 26 14.40 -17.82 -2.26
N ARG A 27 14.75 -18.86 -3.02
CA ARG A 27 13.96 -19.32 -4.17
C ARG A 27 12.49 -19.62 -3.82
N THR A 28 12.24 -20.21 -2.65
CA THR A 28 10.88 -20.49 -2.18
C THR A 28 10.11 -19.21 -1.86
N ASP A 29 10.81 -18.19 -1.34
CA ASP A 29 10.22 -16.91 -0.96
C ASP A 29 9.91 -16.09 -2.21
N GLU A 30 10.82 -16.04 -3.18
CA GLU A 30 10.64 -15.42 -4.49
C GLU A 30 9.41 -15.98 -5.21
N LYS A 31 9.25 -17.31 -5.19
CA LYS A 31 8.05 -17.98 -5.73
C LYS A 31 6.79 -17.45 -5.03
N ALA A 32 6.79 -17.45 -3.70
CA ALA A 32 5.61 -17.07 -2.91
C ALA A 32 5.20 -15.60 -3.14
N VAL A 33 6.16 -14.66 -3.16
CA VAL A 33 5.84 -13.24 -3.40
C VAL A 33 5.39 -12.99 -4.83
N THR A 34 5.94 -13.73 -5.80
CA THR A 34 5.54 -13.65 -7.21
C THR A 34 4.11 -14.14 -7.40
N GLU A 35 3.78 -15.32 -6.87
CA GLU A 35 2.42 -15.88 -6.94
C GLU A 35 1.42 -14.97 -6.21
N ARG A 36 1.77 -14.46 -5.02
CA ARG A 36 0.90 -13.56 -4.26
C ARG A 36 0.63 -12.25 -5.00
N ALA A 37 1.66 -11.62 -5.57
CA ALA A 37 1.48 -10.38 -6.32
C ALA A 37 0.65 -10.60 -7.60
N TYR A 38 0.77 -11.78 -8.22
CA TYR A 38 -0.01 -12.17 -9.38
C TYR A 38 -1.49 -12.42 -9.04
N ASP A 39 -1.76 -13.12 -7.94
CA ASP A 39 -3.12 -13.46 -7.50
C ASP A 39 -3.87 -12.27 -6.86
N ASN A 40 -3.14 -11.27 -6.39
CA ASN A 40 -3.67 -10.05 -5.77
C ASN A 40 -3.19 -8.79 -6.51
N PRO A 41 -3.57 -8.57 -7.78
CA PRO A 41 -3.18 -7.36 -8.50
C PRO A 41 -3.91 -6.14 -7.94
N VAL A 42 -3.17 -5.06 -7.72
CA VAL A 42 -3.68 -3.79 -7.18
C VAL A 42 -3.29 -2.65 -8.13
N PHE A 43 -4.28 -1.93 -8.68
CA PHE A 43 -4.03 -0.69 -9.42
C PHE A 43 -3.64 0.46 -8.48
N VAL A 44 -3.05 1.53 -9.02
CA VAL A 44 -2.63 2.69 -8.21
C VAL A 44 -3.80 3.31 -7.44
N GLU A 45 -5.00 3.35 -8.03
CA GLU A 45 -6.22 3.82 -7.39
C GLU A 45 -6.71 2.87 -6.29
N ASP A 46 -6.53 1.57 -6.47
CA ASP A 46 -6.94 0.57 -5.49
C ASP A 46 -6.02 0.60 -4.26
N LEU A 47 -4.73 0.88 -4.44
CA LEU A 47 -3.80 1.05 -3.32
C LEU A 47 -4.25 2.18 -2.41
N VAL A 48 -4.52 3.37 -2.96
CA VAL A 48 -4.97 4.51 -2.15
C VAL A 48 -6.35 4.27 -1.52
N ARG A 49 -7.27 3.57 -2.21
CA ARG A 49 -8.59 3.17 -1.65
C ARG A 49 -8.45 2.20 -0.49
N ASN A 50 -7.57 1.21 -0.60
CA ASN A 50 -7.32 0.23 0.45
C ASN A 50 -6.73 0.89 1.70
N VAL A 51 -5.71 1.74 1.54
CA VAL A 51 -5.11 2.49 2.65
C VAL A 51 -6.14 3.44 3.28
N ALA A 52 -6.94 4.14 2.47
CA ALA A 52 -8.01 5.01 2.95
C ALA A 52 -9.07 4.24 3.77
N SER A 53 -9.51 3.09 3.27
CA SER A 53 -10.48 2.22 3.96
C SER A 53 -9.95 1.77 5.33
N ARG A 54 -8.71 1.29 5.39
CA ARG A 54 -8.06 0.89 6.65
C ARG A 54 -7.84 2.08 7.59
N SER A 55 -7.49 3.25 7.05
CA SER A 55 -7.31 4.48 7.83
C SER A 55 -8.63 4.95 8.45
N ASN A 56 -9.75 4.83 7.73
CA ASN A 56 -11.08 5.14 8.27
C ASN A 56 -11.51 4.18 9.39
N ALA A 57 -11.06 2.92 9.37
CA ALA A 57 -11.29 1.97 10.44
C ALA A 57 -10.40 2.19 11.67
N HIS A 58 -9.35 3.02 11.55
CA HIS A 58 -8.39 3.27 12.63
C HIS A 58 -8.85 4.43 13.51
N ALA A 59 -9.35 4.13 14.72
CA ALA A 59 -10.02 5.10 15.59
C ALA A 59 -9.21 6.36 15.98
N THR A 60 -7.88 6.31 15.91
CA THR A 60 -7.00 7.46 16.22
C THR A 60 -6.63 8.30 15.01
N ILE A 61 -6.86 7.82 13.77
CA ILE A 61 -6.57 8.58 12.55
C ILE A 61 -7.78 9.49 12.26
N THR A 62 -7.64 10.77 12.58
CA THR A 62 -8.69 11.76 12.35
C THR A 62 -8.62 12.38 10.95
N TRP A 63 -7.41 12.49 10.40
CA TRP A 63 -7.14 13.05 9.07
C TRP A 63 -5.99 12.28 8.42
N TYR A 64 -6.04 12.13 7.10
CA TYR A 64 -4.97 11.52 6.31
C TYR A 64 -4.98 12.04 4.87
N ARG A 65 -3.81 11.92 4.24
CA ARG A 65 -3.61 12.04 2.80
C ARG A 65 -2.74 10.88 2.35
N VAL A 66 -3.22 10.11 1.38
CA VAL A 66 -2.53 8.94 0.83
C VAL A 66 -2.24 9.24 -0.63
N GLU A 67 -0.97 9.11 -1.02
CA GLU A 67 -0.50 9.26 -2.39
C GLU A 67 0.18 7.96 -2.80
N ALA A 68 -0.07 7.52 -4.03
CA ALA A 68 0.58 6.38 -4.63
C ALA A 68 1.08 6.76 -6.03
N GLU A 69 2.29 6.31 -6.35
CA GLU A 69 2.93 6.50 -7.64
C GLU A 69 3.48 5.15 -8.11
N ASN A 70 2.97 4.66 -9.24
CA ASN A 70 3.49 3.47 -9.89
C ASN A 70 4.49 3.88 -10.99
N TYR A 71 5.71 3.36 -10.86
CA TYR A 71 6.71 3.43 -11.92
C TYR A 71 6.39 2.36 -12.97
N GLU A 72 5.73 2.79 -14.05
CA GLU A 72 5.20 1.89 -15.06
C GLU A 72 6.32 1.22 -15.87
N SER A 73 6.30 -0.11 -15.97
CA SER A 73 7.34 -0.85 -16.72
C SER A 73 7.17 -0.80 -18.23
N ILE A 74 5.98 -0.42 -18.73
CA ILE A 74 5.62 -0.37 -20.15
C ILE A 74 5.39 1.05 -20.69
N HIS A 75 5.54 2.08 -19.84
CA HIS A 75 5.38 3.49 -20.21
C HIS A 75 6.51 4.33 -19.62
N ASN A 76 6.88 5.45 -20.26
CA ASN A 76 7.89 6.38 -19.73
C ASN A 76 7.25 7.54 -18.93
N HIS A 77 6.20 7.24 -18.18
CA HIS A 77 5.54 8.14 -17.24
C HIS A 77 4.91 7.30 -16.14
N ASN A 78 4.66 7.91 -14.99
CA ASN A 78 4.13 7.23 -13.82
C ASN A 78 2.60 7.34 -13.77
N ALA A 79 1.94 6.31 -13.25
CA ALA A 79 0.54 6.39 -12.84
C ALA A 79 0.47 6.92 -11.40
N TYR A 80 -0.42 7.87 -11.14
CA TYR A 80 -0.51 8.53 -9.84
C TYR A 80 -1.95 8.61 -9.35
N ALA A 81 -2.16 8.35 -8.06
CA ALA A 81 -3.45 8.53 -7.40
C ALA A 81 -3.28 9.15 -6.01
N VAL A 82 -4.30 9.90 -5.59
CA VAL A 82 -4.36 10.53 -4.26
C VAL A 82 -5.76 10.45 -3.68
N ILE A 83 -5.84 10.17 -2.37
CA ILE A 83 -7.05 10.36 -1.58
C ILE A 83 -6.68 11.18 -0.34
N GLU A 84 -7.44 12.25 -0.11
CA GLU A 84 -7.38 13.04 1.10
C GLU A 84 -8.74 13.00 1.80
N LYS A 85 -8.74 12.71 3.09
CA LYS A 85 -9.94 12.87 3.92
C LYS A 85 -10.04 14.34 4.31
N PRO A 86 -11.13 15.06 3.99
CA PRO A 86 -11.32 16.43 4.44
C PRO A 86 -11.23 16.51 5.98
N ARG A 87 -10.63 17.60 6.48
CA ARG A 87 -10.60 17.90 7.92
C ARG A 87 -11.99 18.20 8.47
#